data_AF-A0A835QXX6-F1
#
_entry.id   AF-A0A835QXX6-F1
#
_cell.length_a   1.000
_cell.length_b   1.000
_cell.length_c   1.000
_cell.angle_alpha   90.00
_cell.angle_beta   90.00
_cell.angle_gamma   90.00
#
_symmetry.space_group_name_H-M   'P 1'
#
loop_
_entity.id
_entity.type
_entity.pdbx_description
1 polymer ?
#
loop_
_entity_poly.entity_id
_entity_poly.type
_entity_poly.pdbx_seq_one_letter_code
_entity_poly.pdbx_strand_id
1 'polypeptide(L)'
;MGEAIVSDLLTELLIPVAAVIGIAFALIQWVLVSKVKLTPGAVPLSNKNGYEELLEEEGVSEDDVVFKCAEIQSAISEGATSFLFTEYQYVGIFMVAFAILIFLFLGSVEGFSTKEQTCTYSKDTCKPALFNAIFSTVAFLLGAVTSLVSGFLGMKIATFANARTTLEARKGVGKAFITAFRSGAVMGFLLAANGLLVLYIAINLFKLYYGQDWEGLFESITGYGLGGSSMALFGRVGGGIYTKAADVGADLVGKVERNIPEDDPRNPAVIADNVGDNVGDIAGMGSDLFGSYAESSCAALVVASISSFGVNHNFTGMCYPLLISSIGIIVCLLTTLFATDFFEIKAVKEIEPALKRQLIISTVLMTIGIALVSWLALPPSFTIFSFGEQKEVKNWELFFCVAIGLWAGLVIGFVTEYFTSNAYSPVQDVADSCRTGAATNVIFWACFGL
;
A
#
# COMPACT_ATOMS: atom_id res chain seq x y z
N MET A 1 -28.81 9.01 -25.43
CA MET A 1 -28.02 8.84 -24.19
C MET A 1 -26.97 7.81 -24.52
N GLY A 2 -25.73 8.25 -24.73
CA GLY A 2 -24.69 7.40 -25.32
C GLY A 2 -24.14 6.43 -24.28
N GLU A 3 -24.06 5.15 -24.64
CA GLU A 3 -23.25 4.18 -23.89
C GLU A 3 -21.77 4.56 -23.98
N ALA A 4 -20.98 4.12 -23.00
CA ALA A 4 -19.53 4.25 -23.07
C ALA A 4 -18.98 3.51 -24.30
N ILE A 5 -17.82 3.94 -24.82
CA ILE A 5 -17.19 3.28 -25.97
C ILE A 5 -16.72 1.87 -25.57
N VAL A 6 -16.32 1.71 -24.31
CA VAL A 6 -15.96 0.42 -23.70
C VAL A 6 -17.24 -0.33 -23.34
N SER A 7 -17.35 -1.57 -23.82
CA SER A 7 -18.45 -2.46 -23.45
C SER A 7 -18.26 -3.04 -22.05
N ASP A 8 -19.36 -3.39 -21.40
CA ASP A 8 -19.34 -4.00 -20.07
C ASP A 8 -18.52 -5.30 -20.02
N LEU A 9 -18.58 -6.10 -21.08
CA LEU A 9 -17.76 -7.31 -21.22
C LEU A 9 -16.25 -6.99 -21.22
N LEU A 10 -15.85 -5.90 -21.88
CA LEU A 10 -14.45 -5.49 -21.91
C LEU A 10 -14.00 -5.00 -20.53
N THR A 11 -14.87 -4.29 -19.80
CA THR A 11 -14.63 -3.88 -18.41
C THR A 11 -14.46 -5.09 -17.48
N GLU A 12 -15.31 -6.11 -17.62
CA GLU A 12 -15.20 -7.36 -16.84
C GLU A 12 -13.90 -8.11 -17.11
N LEU A 13 -13.31 -7.98 -18.30
CA LEU A 13 -12.02 -8.60 -18.62
C LEU A 13 -10.83 -7.74 -18.19
N LEU A 14 -10.90 -6.42 -18.39
CA LEU A 14 -9.76 -5.52 -18.21
C LEU A 14 -9.29 -5.45 -16.76
N ILE A 15 -10.24 -5.39 -15.82
CA ILE A 15 -9.95 -5.28 -14.37
C ILE A 15 -9.15 -6.48 -13.84
N PRO A 16 -9.65 -7.73 -13.95
CA PRO A 16 -8.91 -8.89 -13.46
C PRO A 16 -7.62 -9.12 -14.26
N VAL A 17 -7.59 -8.83 -15.56
CA VAL A 17 -6.34 -8.94 -16.35
C VAL A 17 -5.27 -7.98 -15.83
N ALA A 18 -5.61 -6.73 -15.54
CA ALA A 18 -4.67 -5.77 -14.97
C ALA A 18 -4.15 -6.22 -13.59
N ALA A 19 -5.03 -6.76 -12.74
CA ALA A 19 -4.64 -7.32 -11.45
C ALA A 19 -3.68 -8.52 -11.61
N VAL A 20 -3.99 -9.46 -12.51
CA VAL A 20 -3.12 -10.62 -12.78
C VAL A 20 -1.77 -10.17 -13.34
N ILE A 21 -1.73 -9.15 -14.21
CA ILE A 21 -0.47 -8.56 -14.70
C ILE A 21 0.35 -8.00 -13.53
N GLY A 22 -0.30 -7.27 -12.61
CA GLY A 22 0.35 -6.72 -11.41
C GLY A 22 0.94 -7.82 -10.52
N ILE A 23 0.18 -8.88 -10.24
CA ILE A 23 0.65 -10.04 -9.46
C ILE A 23 1.82 -10.73 -10.17
N ALA A 24 1.69 -10.99 -11.47
CA ALA A 24 2.76 -11.63 -12.25
C ALA A 24 4.04 -10.80 -12.23
N PHE A 25 3.92 -9.47 -12.38
CA PHE A 25 5.06 -8.57 -12.31
C PHE A 25 5.72 -8.59 -10.93
N ALA A 26 4.95 -8.57 -9.85
CA ALA A 26 5.49 -8.68 -8.50
C ALA A 26 6.25 -10.01 -8.30
N LEU A 27 5.69 -11.14 -8.75
CA LEU A 27 6.38 -12.43 -8.67
C LEU A 27 7.68 -12.45 -9.49
N ILE A 28 7.69 -11.84 -10.67
CA ILE A 28 8.91 -11.69 -11.49
C ILE A 28 9.96 -10.89 -10.71
N GLN A 29 9.61 -9.76 -10.10
CA GLN A 29 10.54 -8.97 -9.30
C GLN A 29 11.07 -9.75 -8.10
N TRP A 30 10.22 -10.53 -7.43
CA TRP A 30 10.65 -11.38 -6.33
C TRP A 30 11.64 -12.47 -6.77
N VAL A 31 11.40 -13.09 -7.94
CA VAL A 31 12.35 -14.04 -8.54
C VAL A 31 13.68 -13.38 -8.92
N LEU A 32 13.67 -12.11 -9.34
CA LEU A 32 14.91 -11.38 -9.60
C LEU A 32 15.70 -11.09 -8.33
N VAL A 33 15.01 -10.74 -7.23
CA VAL A 33 15.63 -10.56 -5.91
C VAL A 33 16.16 -11.89 -5.36
N SER A 34 15.48 -13.01 -5.62
CA SER A 34 15.92 -14.34 -5.16
C SER A 34 17.21 -14.84 -5.81
N LYS A 35 17.65 -14.23 -6.93
CA LYS A 35 18.97 -14.50 -7.54
C LYS A 35 20.13 -14.13 -6.61
N VAL A 36 19.92 -13.21 -5.67
CA VAL A 36 20.88 -12.93 -4.60
C VAL A 36 20.80 -14.08 -3.59
N LYS A 37 21.81 -14.95 -3.62
CA LYS A 37 21.90 -16.14 -2.76
C LYS A 37 22.49 -15.77 -1.39
N LEU A 38 21.88 -16.33 -0.34
CA LEU A 38 22.29 -16.19 1.06
C LEU A 38 22.87 -17.49 1.65
N THR A 39 22.95 -18.55 0.85
CA THR A 39 23.58 -19.82 1.25
C THR A 39 24.95 -19.92 0.57
N PRO A 40 25.99 -20.43 1.27
CA PRO A 40 27.27 -20.69 0.65
C PRO A 40 27.08 -21.73 -0.46
N GLY A 41 27.33 -21.33 -1.70
CA GLY A 41 27.45 -22.24 -2.82
C GLY A 41 28.76 -21.91 -3.50
N ALA A 42 29.61 -22.92 -3.74
CA ALA A 42 30.92 -22.77 -4.35
C ALA A 42 30.88 -21.83 -5.57
N VAL A 43 31.40 -20.61 -5.42
CA VAL A 43 31.59 -19.68 -6.52
C VAL A 43 32.90 -20.07 -7.21
N PRO A 44 32.94 -20.25 -8.55
CA PRO A 44 34.18 -20.52 -9.25
C PRO A 44 35.08 -19.29 -9.18
N LEU A 45 36.35 -19.49 -8.83
CA LEU A 45 37.39 -18.47 -8.87
C LEU A 45 37.41 -17.77 -10.23
N SER A 46 37.00 -16.50 -10.29
CA SER A 46 37.37 -15.63 -11.41
C SER A 46 37.32 -14.15 -11.02
N ASN A 47 38.51 -13.55 -11.11
CA ASN A 47 38.89 -12.15 -11.00
C ASN A 47 38.71 -11.49 -9.63
N LYS A 48 39.78 -11.62 -8.83
CA LYS A 48 40.04 -10.84 -7.63
C LYS A 48 39.94 -9.34 -7.91
N ASN A 49 39.02 -8.66 -7.25
CA ASN A 49 38.96 -7.19 -7.19
C ASN A 49 39.57 -6.73 -5.85
N GLY A 50 40.06 -5.48 -5.77
CA GLY A 50 40.78 -4.92 -4.60
C GLY A 50 40.04 -4.88 -3.24
N TYR A 51 38.84 -5.45 -3.15
CA TYR A 51 38.13 -5.73 -1.90
C TYR A 51 38.54 -7.06 -1.26
N GLU A 52 39.02 -8.03 -2.04
CA GLU A 52 39.55 -9.29 -1.49
C GLU A 52 40.78 -9.04 -0.61
N GLU A 53 41.57 -8.00 -0.89
CA GLU A 53 42.72 -7.59 -0.07
C GLU A 53 42.30 -7.05 1.31
N LEU A 54 41.17 -6.33 1.43
CA LEU A 54 40.70 -5.75 2.69
C LEU A 54 40.11 -6.79 3.65
N LEU A 55 39.43 -7.82 3.13
CA LEU A 55 38.91 -8.93 3.93
C LEU A 55 40.02 -9.90 4.36
N GLU A 56 41.02 -10.10 3.51
CA GLU A 56 42.24 -10.86 3.86
C GLU A 56 43.07 -10.13 4.96
N GLU A 57 43.04 -8.79 5.04
CA GLU A 57 43.69 -8.01 6.11
C GLU A 57 43.01 -8.14 7.50
N GLU A 58 41.70 -8.40 7.57
CA GLU A 58 40.96 -8.60 8.84
C GLU A 58 40.72 -10.08 9.22
N GLY A 59 41.07 -11.03 8.33
CA GLY A 59 40.97 -12.47 8.60
C GLY A 59 39.55 -13.04 8.63
N VAL A 60 38.58 -12.37 8.01
CA VAL A 60 37.17 -12.81 7.93
C VAL A 60 36.88 -13.29 6.51
N SER A 61 36.40 -14.53 6.35
CA SER A 61 36.07 -15.04 5.01
C SER A 61 34.75 -14.44 4.50
N GLU A 62 34.62 -14.21 3.18
CA GLU A 62 33.36 -13.75 2.58
C GLU A 62 32.19 -14.70 2.89
N ASP A 63 32.48 -16.00 3.02
CA ASP A 63 31.49 -17.02 3.34
C ASP A 63 30.97 -16.84 4.79
N ASP A 64 31.82 -16.42 5.74
CA ASP A 64 31.42 -16.12 7.11
C ASP A 64 30.50 -14.89 7.19
N VAL A 65 30.77 -13.85 6.40
CA VAL A 65 29.92 -12.65 6.31
C VAL A 65 28.54 -13.01 5.76
N VAL A 66 28.48 -13.79 4.67
CA VAL A 66 27.22 -14.26 4.08
C VAL A 66 26.43 -15.11 5.08
N PHE A 67 27.11 -16.02 5.78
CA PHE A 67 26.48 -16.84 6.82
C PHE A 67 25.91 -15.99 7.95
N LYS A 68 26.68 -14.99 8.44
CA LYS A 68 26.23 -14.13 9.52
C LYS A 68 25.05 -13.26 9.12
N CYS A 69 25.05 -12.70 7.91
CA CYS A 69 23.90 -11.96 7.39
C CYS A 69 22.63 -12.82 7.33
N ALA A 70 22.76 -14.09 6.93
CA ALA A 70 21.64 -15.02 6.88
C ALA A 70 21.11 -15.39 8.29
N GLU A 71 22.01 -15.56 9.27
CA GLU A 71 21.63 -15.81 10.67
C GLU A 71 20.85 -14.62 11.26
N ILE A 72 21.34 -13.40 11.07
CA ILE A 72 20.67 -12.17 11.53
C ILE A 72 19.30 -12.02 10.83
N GLN A 73 19.23 -12.30 9.53
CA GLN A 73 17.97 -12.30 8.80
C GLN A 73 16.95 -13.29 9.39
N SER A 74 17.38 -14.49 9.78
CA SER A 74 16.49 -15.48 10.40
C SER A 74 15.93 -14.95 11.71
N ALA A 75 16.79 -14.37 12.57
CA ALA A 75 16.38 -13.79 13.85
C ALA A 75 15.32 -12.68 13.66
N ILE A 76 15.53 -11.77 12.69
CA ILE A 76 14.58 -10.71 12.37
C ILE A 76 13.28 -11.29 11.81
N SER A 77 13.36 -12.26 10.88
CA SER A 77 12.18 -12.87 10.26
C SER A 77 11.33 -13.64 11.25
N GLU A 78 11.95 -14.36 12.18
CA GLU A 78 11.29 -15.07 13.28
C GLU A 78 10.61 -14.09 14.23
N GLY A 79 11.32 -13.04 14.66
CA GLY A 79 10.77 -12.00 15.53
C GLY A 79 9.56 -11.28 14.92
N ALA A 80 9.68 -10.85 13.66
CA ALA A 80 8.61 -10.15 12.95
C ALA A 80 7.38 -11.06 12.73
N THR A 81 7.61 -12.33 12.38
CA THR A 81 6.54 -13.31 12.20
C THR A 81 5.84 -13.62 13.54
N SER A 82 6.60 -13.76 14.63
CA SER A 82 6.08 -14.03 15.97
C SER A 82 5.21 -12.88 16.49
N PHE A 83 5.67 -11.63 16.30
CA PHE A 83 4.92 -10.44 16.69
C PHE A 83 3.61 -10.33 15.90
N LEU A 84 3.66 -10.39 14.56
CA LEU A 84 2.45 -10.27 13.74
C LEU A 84 1.44 -11.37 14.00
N PHE A 85 1.86 -12.62 14.26
CA PHE A 85 0.91 -13.66 14.65
C PHE A 85 0.22 -13.35 15.98
N THR A 86 0.95 -12.82 16.95
CA THR A 86 0.38 -12.42 18.24
C THR A 86 -0.59 -11.27 18.06
N GLU A 87 -0.19 -10.21 17.35
CA GLU A 87 -1.05 -9.07 17.04
C GLU A 87 -2.33 -9.51 16.30
N TYR A 88 -2.19 -10.34 15.27
CA TYR A 88 -3.31 -10.79 14.43
C TYR A 88 -4.27 -11.71 15.20
N GLN A 89 -3.82 -12.41 16.24
CA GLN A 89 -4.72 -13.14 17.13
C GLN A 89 -5.67 -12.18 17.88
N TYR A 90 -5.15 -11.10 18.46
CA TYR A 90 -5.97 -10.10 19.14
C TYR A 90 -6.87 -9.34 18.17
N VAL A 91 -6.31 -8.90 17.04
CA VAL A 91 -7.07 -8.20 15.99
C VAL A 91 -8.13 -9.11 15.39
N GLY A 92 -7.87 -10.41 15.26
CA GLY A 92 -8.84 -11.40 14.79
C GLY A 92 -10.02 -11.60 15.75
N ILE A 93 -9.77 -11.56 17.07
CA ILE A 93 -10.86 -11.60 18.07
C ILE A 93 -11.72 -10.33 17.95
N PHE A 94 -11.08 -9.16 17.87
CA PHE A 94 -11.79 -7.89 17.67
C PHE A 94 -12.60 -7.90 16.37
N MET A 95 -12.02 -8.39 15.27
CA MET A 95 -12.68 -8.53 13.98
C MET A 95 -14.00 -9.29 14.10
N VAL A 96 -13.99 -10.47 14.74
CA VAL A 96 -15.21 -11.28 14.89
C VAL A 96 -16.23 -10.58 15.78
N ALA A 97 -15.80 -9.96 16.89
CA ALA A 97 -16.69 -9.22 17.77
C ALA A 97 -17.35 -8.02 17.05
N PHE A 98 -16.57 -7.26 16.28
CA PHE A 98 -17.06 -6.11 15.54
C PHE A 98 -17.96 -6.51 14.36
N ALA A 99 -17.66 -7.62 13.69
CA ALA A 99 -18.53 -8.21 12.67
C ALA A 99 -19.92 -8.57 13.24
N ILE A 100 -19.97 -9.14 14.45
CA ILE A 100 -21.26 -9.42 15.13
C ILE A 100 -22.00 -8.12 15.43
N LEU A 101 -21.31 -7.07 15.87
CA LEU A 101 -21.93 -5.76 16.12
C LEU A 101 -22.50 -5.13 14.84
N ILE A 102 -21.78 -5.19 13.72
CA ILE A 102 -22.27 -4.71 12.42
C ILE A 102 -23.57 -5.44 12.06
N PHE A 103 -23.58 -6.77 12.13
CA PHE A 103 -24.77 -7.56 11.82
C PHE A 103 -25.95 -7.20 12.72
N LEU A 104 -25.74 -7.12 14.04
CA LEU A 104 -26.81 -6.82 14.99
C LEU A 104 -27.36 -5.41 14.82
N PHE A 105 -26.51 -4.41 14.64
CA PHE A 105 -26.95 -3.02 14.51
C PHE A 105 -27.65 -2.77 13.18
N LEU A 106 -27.07 -3.18 12.05
CA LEU A 106 -27.73 -3.02 10.74
C LEU A 106 -28.99 -3.89 10.65
N GLY A 107 -28.97 -5.11 11.20
CA GLY A 107 -30.15 -5.99 11.23
C GLY A 107 -31.29 -5.46 12.11
N SER A 108 -30.95 -4.72 13.18
CA SER A 108 -31.95 -4.17 14.11
C SER A 108 -32.77 -3.01 13.55
N VAL A 109 -32.28 -2.31 12.52
CA VAL A 109 -32.95 -1.13 11.91
C VAL A 109 -34.39 -1.45 11.54
N GLU A 110 -34.60 -2.62 10.94
CA GLU A 110 -35.92 -3.10 10.50
C GLU A 110 -36.39 -4.31 11.31
N GLY A 111 -35.90 -4.46 12.55
CA GLY A 111 -36.27 -5.53 13.46
C GLY A 111 -36.01 -6.94 12.91
N PHE A 112 -34.92 -7.14 12.17
CA PHE A 112 -34.57 -8.39 11.49
C PHE A 112 -35.66 -8.89 10.50
N SER A 113 -36.43 -7.97 9.92
CA SER A 113 -37.43 -8.29 8.90
C SER A 113 -36.80 -8.86 7.63
N THR A 114 -37.43 -9.89 7.08
CA THR A 114 -37.07 -10.52 5.79
C THR A 114 -37.88 -10.00 4.61
N LYS A 115 -38.74 -9.00 4.83
CA LYS A 115 -39.61 -8.45 3.79
C LYS A 115 -38.84 -7.44 2.94
N GLU A 116 -39.07 -7.48 1.62
CA GLU A 116 -38.58 -6.46 0.69
C GLU A 116 -39.22 -5.11 1.01
N GLN A 117 -38.47 -4.04 0.79
CA GLN A 117 -38.85 -2.67 1.15
C GLN A 117 -38.69 -1.74 -0.04
N THR A 118 -39.30 -0.57 0.02
CA THR A 118 -39.01 0.50 -0.95
C THR A 118 -37.58 0.96 -0.78
N CYS A 119 -36.83 1.10 -1.87
CA CYS A 119 -35.47 1.63 -1.87
C CYS A 119 -35.41 3.01 -1.19
N THR A 120 -34.27 3.35 -0.62
CA THR A 120 -34.11 4.64 0.08
C THR A 120 -34.04 5.80 -0.92
N TYR A 121 -33.38 5.56 -2.05
CA TYR A 121 -33.13 6.60 -3.08
C TYR A 121 -33.93 6.40 -4.37
N SER A 122 -34.58 5.24 -4.56
CA SER A 122 -35.50 4.96 -5.69
C SER A 122 -36.91 4.59 -5.21
N LYS A 123 -37.90 4.67 -6.11
CA LYS A 123 -39.27 4.17 -5.86
C LYS A 123 -39.41 2.65 -6.04
N ASP A 124 -38.32 1.99 -6.41
CA ASP A 124 -38.29 0.55 -6.66
C ASP A 124 -38.30 -0.25 -5.35
N THR A 125 -38.54 -1.56 -5.46
CA THR A 125 -38.42 -2.51 -4.36
C THR A 125 -36.98 -3.02 -4.24
N CYS A 126 -36.35 -2.72 -3.12
CA CYS A 126 -34.99 -3.14 -2.75
C CYS A 126 -35.00 -4.40 -1.88
N LYS A 127 -33.83 -5.05 -1.79
CA LYS A 127 -33.63 -6.22 -0.95
C LYS A 127 -33.78 -5.88 0.54
N PRO A 128 -34.14 -6.85 1.38
CA PRO A 128 -34.36 -6.60 2.81
C PRO A 128 -33.08 -6.10 3.48
N ALA A 129 -33.21 -5.11 4.37
CA ALA A 129 -32.09 -4.55 5.14
C ALA A 129 -31.29 -5.61 5.91
N LEU A 130 -31.94 -6.71 6.32
CA LEU A 130 -31.26 -7.85 6.94
C LEU A 130 -30.17 -8.45 6.04
N PHE A 131 -30.41 -8.55 4.73
CA PHE A 131 -29.40 -9.07 3.82
C PHE A 131 -28.27 -8.07 3.62
N ASN A 132 -28.55 -6.76 3.57
CA ASN A 132 -27.51 -5.72 3.59
C ASN A 132 -26.65 -5.86 4.85
N ALA A 133 -27.24 -6.12 6.02
CA ALA A 133 -26.48 -6.39 7.24
C ALA A 133 -25.54 -7.60 7.11
N ILE A 134 -26.01 -8.71 6.50
CA ILE A 134 -25.21 -9.91 6.26
C ILE A 134 -24.06 -9.61 5.29
N PHE A 135 -24.37 -9.03 4.13
CA PHE A 135 -23.38 -8.75 3.09
C PHE A 135 -22.36 -7.68 3.53
N SER A 136 -22.77 -6.65 4.28
CA SER A 136 -21.87 -5.71 4.94
C SER A 136 -20.92 -6.39 5.92
N THR A 137 -21.42 -7.36 6.70
CA THR A 137 -20.59 -8.15 7.62
C THR A 137 -19.59 -9.03 6.87
N VAL A 138 -20.00 -9.65 5.76
CA VAL A 138 -19.12 -10.44 4.90
C VAL A 138 -18.07 -9.56 4.24
N ALA A 139 -18.45 -8.40 3.70
CA ALA A 139 -17.54 -7.43 3.09
C ALA A 139 -16.53 -6.91 4.12
N PHE A 140 -16.97 -6.64 5.36
CA PHE A 140 -16.10 -6.27 6.48
C PHE A 140 -15.05 -7.33 6.77
N LEU A 141 -15.44 -8.60 6.93
CA LEU A 141 -14.49 -9.69 7.16
C LEU A 141 -13.52 -9.86 5.99
N LEU A 142 -14.03 -9.70 4.77
CA LEU A 142 -13.24 -9.82 3.55
C LEU A 142 -12.20 -8.69 3.43
N GLY A 143 -12.57 -7.45 3.75
CA GLY A 143 -11.65 -6.30 3.83
C GLY A 143 -10.62 -6.46 4.94
N ALA A 144 -11.07 -6.90 6.12
CA ALA A 144 -10.21 -7.18 7.25
C ALA A 144 -9.14 -8.22 6.95
N VAL A 145 -9.53 -9.39 6.42
CA VAL A 145 -8.58 -10.45 6.04
C VAL A 145 -7.62 -9.96 4.97
N THR A 146 -8.10 -9.20 3.98
CA THR A 146 -7.25 -8.63 2.92
C THR A 146 -6.23 -7.63 3.48
N SER A 147 -6.61 -6.85 4.50
CA SER A 147 -5.72 -5.92 5.19
C SER A 147 -4.61 -6.65 5.96
N LEU A 148 -4.94 -7.72 6.69
CA LEU A 148 -3.96 -8.55 7.40
C LEU A 148 -3.02 -9.26 6.42
N VAL A 149 -3.55 -9.79 5.31
CA VAL A 149 -2.73 -10.41 4.25
C VAL A 149 -1.80 -9.38 3.62
N SER A 150 -2.27 -8.15 3.40
CA SER A 150 -1.45 -7.06 2.85
C SER A 150 -0.26 -6.73 3.73
N GLY A 151 -0.46 -6.54 5.03
CA GLY A 151 0.63 -6.29 5.98
C GLY A 151 1.60 -7.47 6.07
N PHE A 152 1.08 -8.69 6.14
CA PHE A 152 1.90 -9.91 6.22
C PHE A 152 2.76 -10.15 4.98
N LEU A 153 2.21 -9.98 3.76
CA LEU A 153 2.95 -10.14 2.52
C LEU A 153 4.06 -9.07 2.41
N GLY A 154 3.78 -7.83 2.81
CA GLY A 154 4.78 -6.77 2.90
C GLY A 154 5.94 -7.16 3.83
N MET A 155 5.63 -7.61 5.05
CA MET A 155 6.65 -8.08 6.00
C MET A 155 7.47 -9.24 5.43
N LYS A 156 6.83 -10.21 4.76
CA LYS A 156 7.54 -11.35 4.19
C LYS A 156 8.53 -10.96 3.10
N ILE A 157 8.20 -10.01 2.23
CA ILE A 157 9.17 -9.56 1.23
C ILE A 157 10.26 -8.66 1.85
N ALA A 158 9.94 -7.81 2.82
CA ALA A 158 10.92 -6.95 3.49
C ALA A 158 11.95 -7.77 4.28
N THR A 159 11.49 -8.71 5.12
CA THR A 159 12.37 -9.65 5.86
C THR A 159 13.11 -10.61 4.94
N PHE A 160 12.67 -10.81 3.69
CA PHE A 160 13.40 -11.56 2.68
C PHE A 160 14.48 -10.72 1.98
N ALA A 161 14.22 -9.43 1.76
CA ALA A 161 15.06 -8.56 0.95
C ALA A 161 16.15 -7.81 1.74
N ASN A 162 15.97 -7.62 3.04
CA ASN A 162 16.88 -6.87 3.91
C ASN A 162 18.35 -7.34 3.79
N ALA A 163 18.67 -8.59 4.12
CA ALA A 163 20.03 -9.11 4.03
C ALA A 163 20.55 -9.21 2.59
N ARG A 164 19.66 -9.42 1.60
CA ARG A 164 20.04 -9.39 0.18
C ARG A 164 20.51 -8.01 -0.25
N THR A 165 19.86 -6.97 0.27
CA THR A 165 20.24 -5.57 0.03
C THR A 165 21.61 -5.29 0.67
N THR A 166 21.86 -5.78 1.88
CA THR A 166 23.18 -5.71 2.53
C THR A 166 24.28 -6.40 1.70
N LEU A 167 24.02 -7.60 1.20
CA LEU A 167 25.00 -8.33 0.37
C LEU A 167 25.28 -7.65 -0.96
N GLU A 168 24.28 -7.00 -1.57
CA GLU A 168 24.46 -6.23 -2.81
C GLU A 168 25.09 -4.86 -2.57
N ALA A 169 25.01 -4.30 -1.37
CA ALA A 169 25.70 -3.05 -1.01
C ALA A 169 27.23 -3.17 -1.10
N ARG A 170 27.78 -4.39 -1.00
CA ARG A 170 29.20 -4.69 -1.28
C ARG A 170 29.63 -4.31 -2.71
N LYS A 171 28.69 -4.29 -3.65
CA LYS A 171 28.92 -3.94 -5.07
C LYS A 171 28.58 -2.47 -5.37
N GLY A 172 28.32 -1.67 -4.34
CA GLY A 172 27.99 -0.26 -4.43
C GLY A 172 26.49 0.04 -4.35
N VAL A 173 26.20 1.34 -4.21
CA VAL A 173 24.86 1.85 -3.90
C VAL A 173 23.81 1.52 -4.96
N GLY A 174 24.20 1.47 -6.24
CA GLY A 174 23.28 1.15 -7.33
C GLY A 174 22.69 -0.26 -7.22
N LYS A 175 23.51 -1.27 -6.88
CA LYS A 175 23.03 -2.66 -6.76
C LYS A 175 22.16 -2.87 -5.54
N ALA A 176 22.52 -2.26 -4.40
CA ALA A 176 21.68 -2.25 -3.21
C ALA A 176 20.32 -1.57 -3.49
N PHE A 177 20.34 -0.38 -4.10
CA PHE A 177 19.13 0.35 -4.45
C PHE A 177 18.19 -0.47 -5.33
N ILE A 178 18.70 -1.12 -6.38
CA ILE A 178 17.87 -1.94 -7.27
C ILE A 178 17.23 -3.10 -6.52
N THR A 179 17.96 -3.75 -5.61
CA THR A 179 17.43 -4.87 -4.81
C THR A 179 16.33 -4.40 -3.85
N ALA A 180 16.57 -3.29 -3.14
CA ALA A 180 15.59 -2.68 -2.25
C ALA A 180 14.35 -2.19 -3.01
N PHE A 181 14.53 -1.46 -4.11
CA PHE A 181 13.45 -0.90 -4.91
C PHE A 181 12.61 -1.99 -5.59
N ARG A 182 13.23 -3.04 -6.15
CA ARG A 182 12.48 -4.20 -6.69
C ARG A 182 11.66 -4.88 -5.60
N SER A 183 12.20 -5.00 -4.38
CA SER A 183 11.47 -5.59 -3.25
C SER A 183 10.32 -4.72 -2.76
N GLY A 184 10.49 -3.40 -2.71
CA GLY A 184 9.41 -2.45 -2.45
C GLY A 184 8.31 -2.50 -3.54
N ALA A 185 8.71 -2.68 -4.80
CA ALA A 185 7.77 -2.87 -5.90
C ALA A 185 6.94 -4.15 -5.72
N VAL A 186 7.54 -5.27 -5.30
CA VAL A 186 6.80 -6.52 -5.00
C VAL A 186 5.66 -6.25 -4.02
N MET A 187 5.93 -5.54 -2.91
CA MET A 187 4.91 -5.14 -1.95
C MET A 187 3.83 -4.27 -2.63
N GLY A 188 4.22 -3.16 -3.26
CA GLY A 188 3.27 -2.22 -3.86
C GLY A 188 2.34 -2.87 -4.90
N PHE A 189 2.88 -3.69 -5.80
CA PHE A 189 2.10 -4.37 -6.83
C PHE A 189 1.20 -5.48 -6.27
N LEU A 190 1.68 -6.28 -5.31
CA LEU A 190 0.84 -7.30 -4.67
C LEU A 190 -0.33 -6.66 -3.93
N LEU A 191 -0.09 -5.58 -3.18
CA LEU A 191 -1.12 -4.87 -2.42
C LEU A 191 -2.17 -4.26 -3.35
N ALA A 192 -1.73 -3.50 -4.35
CA ALA A 192 -2.64 -2.85 -5.30
C ALA A 192 -3.45 -3.87 -6.11
N ALA A 193 -2.80 -4.91 -6.64
CA ALA A 193 -3.46 -5.90 -7.48
C ALA A 193 -4.37 -6.83 -6.69
N ASN A 194 -3.96 -7.28 -5.50
CA ASN A 194 -4.79 -8.13 -4.65
C ASN A 194 -6.00 -7.34 -4.13
N GLY A 195 -5.79 -6.11 -3.67
CA GLY A 195 -6.89 -5.24 -3.23
C GLY A 195 -7.94 -5.01 -4.31
N LEU A 196 -7.49 -4.78 -5.56
CA LEU A 196 -8.37 -4.63 -6.73
C LEU A 196 -9.09 -5.92 -7.09
N LEU A 197 -8.38 -7.05 -7.15
CA LEU A 197 -8.95 -8.33 -7.54
C LEU A 197 -10.00 -8.80 -6.54
N VAL A 198 -9.71 -8.67 -5.25
CA VAL A 198 -10.61 -9.06 -4.17
C VAL A 198 -11.88 -8.20 -4.18
N LEU A 199 -11.75 -6.88 -4.36
CA LEU A 199 -12.89 -5.98 -4.50
C LEU A 199 -13.74 -6.33 -5.74
N TYR A 200 -13.09 -6.57 -6.88
CA TYR A 200 -13.78 -6.96 -8.11
C TYR A 200 -14.54 -8.29 -7.95
N ILE A 201 -13.93 -9.30 -7.32
CA ILE A 201 -14.59 -10.59 -7.04
C ILE A 201 -15.78 -10.37 -6.10
N ALA A 202 -15.62 -9.60 -5.04
CA ALA A 202 -16.70 -9.31 -4.08
C ALA A 202 -17.91 -8.65 -4.77
N ILE A 203 -17.67 -7.64 -5.61
CA ILE A 203 -18.73 -6.96 -6.39
C ILE A 203 -19.48 -7.96 -7.27
N ASN A 204 -18.78 -8.81 -8.01
CA ASN A 204 -19.42 -9.79 -8.90
C ASN A 204 -20.19 -10.86 -8.14
N LEU A 205 -19.66 -11.36 -7.01
CA LEU A 205 -20.35 -12.33 -6.18
C LEU A 205 -21.62 -11.75 -5.54
N PHE A 206 -21.56 -10.51 -5.04
CA PHE A 206 -22.71 -9.89 -4.41
C PHE A 206 -23.76 -9.50 -5.47
N LYS A 207 -23.34 -9.11 -6.68
CA LYS A 207 -24.22 -8.84 -7.82
C LYS A 207 -25.13 -10.04 -8.16
N LEU A 208 -24.68 -11.28 -7.94
CA LEU A 208 -25.51 -12.49 -8.15
C LEU A 208 -26.75 -12.53 -7.24
N TYR A 209 -26.65 -11.96 -6.04
CA TYR A 209 -27.76 -11.89 -5.08
C TYR A 209 -28.62 -10.63 -5.29
N TYR A 210 -27.98 -9.48 -5.41
CA TYR A 210 -28.65 -8.18 -5.51
C TYR A 210 -29.32 -7.94 -6.87
N GLY A 211 -28.80 -8.53 -7.95
CA GLY A 211 -29.36 -8.40 -9.28
C GLY A 211 -29.36 -6.93 -9.75
N GLN A 212 -30.55 -6.32 -9.78
CA GLN A 212 -30.75 -4.93 -10.18
C GLN A 212 -30.71 -3.94 -9.01
N ASP A 213 -30.65 -4.41 -7.77
CA ASP A 213 -30.52 -3.56 -6.58
C ASP A 213 -29.05 -3.16 -6.36
N TRP A 214 -28.56 -2.21 -7.14
CA TRP A 214 -27.16 -1.76 -7.05
C TRP A 214 -26.94 -0.83 -5.85
N GLU A 215 -28.00 -0.19 -5.35
CA GLU A 215 -27.98 0.60 -4.12
C GLU A 215 -27.50 -0.27 -2.94
N GLY A 216 -28.23 -1.35 -2.64
CA GLY A 216 -27.89 -2.27 -1.55
C GLY A 216 -26.59 -3.04 -1.78
N LEU A 217 -26.27 -3.34 -3.04
CA LEU A 217 -25.01 -3.99 -3.43
C LEU A 217 -23.79 -3.18 -2.99
N PHE A 218 -23.72 -1.92 -3.42
CA PHE A 218 -22.54 -1.09 -3.17
C PHE A 218 -22.55 -0.50 -1.77
N GLU A 219 -23.72 -0.29 -1.16
CA GLU A 219 -23.84 -0.03 0.28
C GLU A 219 -23.20 -1.17 1.08
N SER A 220 -23.49 -2.43 0.74
CA SER A 220 -22.89 -3.58 1.43
C SER A 220 -21.38 -3.71 1.21
N ILE A 221 -20.91 -3.36 0.00
CA ILE A 221 -19.47 -3.36 -0.32
C ILE A 221 -18.69 -2.33 0.52
N THR A 222 -19.31 -1.29 1.06
CA THR A 222 -18.61 -0.34 1.96
C THR A 222 -17.97 -1.00 3.17
N GLY A 223 -18.53 -2.13 3.62
CA GLY A 223 -17.94 -2.94 4.68
C GLY A 223 -16.47 -3.31 4.37
N TYR A 224 -16.11 -3.46 3.08
CA TYR A 224 -14.73 -3.75 2.67
C TYR A 224 -13.73 -2.68 3.10
N GLY A 225 -14.05 -1.41 2.87
CA GLY A 225 -13.22 -0.28 3.33
C GLY A 225 -13.14 -0.21 4.85
N LEU A 226 -14.29 -0.35 5.52
CA LEU A 226 -14.38 -0.36 6.98
C LEU A 226 -13.50 -1.47 7.61
N GLY A 227 -13.54 -2.68 7.05
CA GLY A 227 -12.69 -3.79 7.46
C GLY A 227 -11.21 -3.49 7.20
N GLY A 228 -10.88 -2.92 6.04
CA GLY A 228 -9.51 -2.57 5.70
C GLY A 228 -8.84 -1.66 6.74
N SER A 229 -9.49 -0.53 7.03
CA SER A 229 -8.95 0.50 7.92
C SER A 229 -9.07 0.13 9.40
N SER A 230 -10.09 -0.63 9.80
CA SER A 230 -10.20 -1.11 11.19
C SER A 230 -8.98 -1.92 11.59
N MET A 231 -8.50 -2.80 10.70
CA MET A 231 -7.35 -3.66 10.96
C MET A 231 -6.04 -2.89 10.80
N ALA A 232 -5.99 -1.95 9.85
CA ALA A 232 -4.86 -1.06 9.68
C ALA A 232 -4.60 -0.19 10.91
N LEU A 233 -5.65 0.28 11.59
CA LEU A 233 -5.54 1.07 12.82
C LEU A 233 -4.74 0.30 13.88
N PHE A 234 -5.11 -0.96 14.14
CA PHE A 234 -4.41 -1.78 15.12
C PHE A 234 -2.98 -2.11 14.65
N GLY A 235 -2.76 -2.44 13.38
CA GLY A 235 -1.41 -2.73 12.87
C GLY A 235 -0.47 -1.53 12.93
N ARG A 236 -0.96 -0.32 12.61
CA ARG A 236 -0.18 0.93 12.72
C ARG A 236 0.14 1.27 14.17
N VAL A 237 -0.82 1.14 15.07
CA VAL A 237 -0.63 1.49 16.49
C VAL A 237 0.21 0.42 17.19
N GLY A 238 -0.12 -0.86 17.04
CA GLY A 238 0.59 -1.98 17.68
C GLY A 238 2.03 -2.11 17.17
N GLY A 239 2.21 -2.19 15.85
CA GLY A 239 3.53 -2.18 15.22
C GLY A 239 4.32 -0.91 15.52
N GLY A 240 3.66 0.26 15.52
CA GLY A 240 4.26 1.56 15.84
C GLY A 240 4.77 1.66 17.28
N ILE A 241 4.01 1.15 18.25
CA ILE A 241 4.45 1.08 19.66
C ILE A 241 5.64 0.13 19.79
N TYR A 242 5.59 -1.03 19.15
CA TYR A 242 6.68 -2.01 19.20
C TYR A 242 7.98 -1.41 18.65
N THR A 243 7.96 -0.86 17.44
CA THR A 243 9.16 -0.32 16.79
C THR A 243 9.72 0.87 17.54
N LYS A 244 8.89 1.85 17.91
CA LYS A 244 9.41 3.08 18.53
C LYS A 244 9.87 2.88 19.97
N ALA A 245 9.33 1.90 20.69
CA ALA A 245 9.87 1.53 22.00
C ALA A 245 11.28 0.91 21.89
N ALA A 246 11.52 0.10 20.86
CA ALA A 246 12.83 -0.52 20.62
C ALA A 246 13.85 0.50 20.09
N ASP A 247 13.49 1.25 19.05
CA ASP A 247 14.27 2.32 18.41
C ASP A 247 14.80 3.34 19.45
N VAL A 248 13.89 3.99 20.20
CA VAL A 248 14.27 4.98 21.23
C VAL A 248 15.14 4.37 22.33
N GLY A 249 14.86 3.13 22.74
CA GLY A 249 15.65 2.43 23.76
C GLY A 249 17.06 2.07 23.28
N ALA A 250 17.17 1.57 22.04
CA ALA A 250 18.43 1.20 21.41
C ALA A 250 19.32 2.42 21.23
N ASP A 251 18.76 3.50 20.67
CA ASP A 251 19.50 4.69 20.30
C ASP A 251 19.98 5.49 21.50
N LEU A 252 19.13 5.69 22.51
CA LEU A 252 19.52 6.47 23.69
C LEU A 252 20.65 5.78 24.46
N VAL A 253 20.50 4.50 24.78
CA VAL A 253 21.52 3.78 25.57
C VAL A 253 22.77 3.53 24.73
N GLY A 254 22.62 3.14 23.46
CA GLY A 254 23.73 2.84 22.58
C GLY A 254 24.54 4.08 22.23
N LYS A 255 23.92 5.04 21.54
CA LYS A 255 24.60 6.19 20.94
C LYS A 255 24.91 7.27 21.98
N VAL A 256 23.95 7.61 22.85
CA VAL A 256 24.08 8.77 23.75
C VAL A 256 24.79 8.42 25.05
N GLU A 257 24.45 7.30 25.69
CA GLU A 257 25.05 6.93 26.99
C GLU A 257 26.35 6.15 26.86
N ARG A 258 26.38 5.14 25.98
CA ARG A 258 27.49 4.19 25.87
C ARG A 258 28.46 4.48 24.74
N ASN A 259 28.17 5.44 23.86
CA ASN A 259 29.00 5.81 22.71
C ASN A 259 29.40 4.59 21.85
N ILE A 260 28.49 3.64 21.66
CA ILE A 260 28.65 2.57 20.68
C ILE A 260 27.90 2.94 19.39
N PRO A 261 28.30 2.40 18.23
CA PRO A 261 27.58 2.63 16.97
C PRO A 261 26.09 2.29 17.04
N GLU A 262 25.32 2.91 16.17
CA GLU A 262 23.94 2.50 15.87
C GLU A 262 23.94 1.07 15.31
N ASP A 263 22.89 0.30 15.60
CA ASP A 263 22.77 -1.12 15.24
C ASP A 263 23.92 -2.03 15.75
N ASP A 264 24.66 -1.61 16.78
CA ASP A 264 25.76 -2.42 17.31
C ASP A 264 25.25 -3.74 17.93
N PRO A 265 25.81 -4.90 17.56
CA PRO A 265 25.32 -6.21 18.01
C PRO A 265 25.45 -6.45 19.54
N ARG A 266 26.18 -5.60 20.26
CA ARG A 266 26.27 -5.63 21.72
C ARG A 266 25.04 -5.04 22.39
N ASN A 267 24.26 -4.24 21.68
CA ASN A 267 23.04 -3.63 22.19
C ASN A 267 21.86 -4.62 22.07
N PRO A 268 21.27 -5.06 23.19
CA PRO A 268 20.24 -6.10 23.17
C PRO A 268 18.92 -5.63 22.51
N ALA A 269 18.73 -4.32 22.31
CA ALA A 269 17.52 -3.78 21.70
C ALA A 269 17.53 -3.82 20.16
N VAL A 270 18.69 -4.02 19.51
CA VAL A 270 18.85 -3.90 18.04
C VAL A 270 18.03 -4.92 17.25
N ILE A 271 17.87 -6.15 17.76
CA ILE A 271 16.98 -7.13 17.11
C ILE A 271 15.53 -6.65 17.16
N ALA A 272 15.07 -6.10 18.28
CA ALA A 272 13.71 -5.61 18.40
C ALA A 272 13.48 -4.38 17.52
N ASP A 273 14.50 -3.53 17.36
CA ASP A 273 14.45 -2.36 16.49
C ASP A 273 14.26 -2.75 15.01
N ASN A 274 15.15 -3.61 14.51
CA ASN A 274 15.08 -4.13 13.14
C ASN A 274 13.84 -5.01 12.89
N VAL A 275 13.32 -5.71 13.90
CA VAL A 275 12.01 -6.36 13.82
C VAL A 275 10.91 -5.31 13.71
N GLY A 276 11.02 -4.23 14.49
CA GLY A 276 10.16 -3.06 14.50
C GLY A 276 9.90 -2.48 13.12
N ASP A 277 10.94 -2.25 12.33
CA ASP A 277 10.83 -1.73 10.96
C ASP A 277 9.89 -2.59 10.09
N ASN A 278 9.96 -3.91 10.27
CA ASN A 278 9.17 -4.85 9.46
C ASN A 278 7.71 -4.95 9.94
N VAL A 279 7.44 -4.74 11.23
CA VAL A 279 6.09 -4.89 11.80
C VAL A 279 5.32 -3.56 11.83
N GLY A 280 5.99 -2.44 12.09
CA GLY A 280 5.38 -1.11 12.08
C GLY A 280 5.43 -0.49 10.69
N ASP A 281 6.65 -0.20 10.23
CA ASP A 281 6.87 0.62 9.05
C ASP A 281 6.53 -0.09 7.74
N ILE A 282 6.55 -1.43 7.73
CA ILE A 282 6.12 -2.24 6.58
C ILE A 282 4.72 -2.80 6.76
N ALA A 283 4.48 -3.67 7.76
CA ALA A 283 3.19 -4.35 7.86
C ALA A 283 2.05 -3.37 8.17
N GLY A 284 2.23 -2.49 9.16
CA GLY A 284 1.26 -1.44 9.48
C GLY A 284 1.00 -0.48 8.31
N MET A 285 2.06 -0.02 7.64
CA MET A 285 1.93 0.85 6.45
C MET A 285 1.23 0.16 5.28
N GLY A 286 1.50 -1.12 5.05
CA GLY A 286 0.86 -1.90 4.00
C GLY A 286 -0.64 -2.04 4.21
N SER A 287 -1.07 -2.34 5.44
CA SER A 287 -2.49 -2.39 5.81
C SER A 287 -3.17 -1.01 5.71
N ASP A 288 -2.48 0.06 6.08
CA ASP A 288 -2.98 1.43 6.01
C ASP A 288 -3.23 1.92 4.58
N LEU A 289 -2.25 1.72 3.68
CA LEU A 289 -2.43 2.04 2.26
C LEU A 289 -3.52 1.19 1.60
N PHE A 290 -3.67 -0.07 2.01
CA PHE A 290 -4.79 -0.90 1.59
C PHE A 290 -6.14 -0.32 2.06
N GLY A 291 -6.26 0.10 3.32
CA GLY A 291 -7.46 0.74 3.86
C GLY A 291 -7.82 2.01 3.07
N SER A 292 -6.84 2.87 2.81
CA SER A 292 -6.99 4.08 1.99
C SER A 292 -7.51 3.77 0.58
N TYR A 293 -6.97 2.74 -0.07
CA TYR A 293 -7.42 2.26 -1.39
C TYR A 293 -8.87 1.74 -1.35
N ALA A 294 -9.18 0.90 -0.38
CA ALA A 294 -10.47 0.26 -0.23
C ALA A 294 -11.57 1.28 0.06
N GLU A 295 -11.34 2.21 0.99
CA GLU A 295 -12.28 3.27 1.34
C GLU A 295 -12.52 4.23 0.17
N SER A 296 -11.46 4.70 -0.49
CA SER A 296 -11.58 5.60 -1.64
C SER A 296 -12.41 4.96 -2.76
N SER A 297 -12.18 3.68 -3.02
CA SER A 297 -12.94 2.92 -4.03
C SER A 297 -14.40 2.73 -3.61
N CYS A 298 -14.65 2.31 -2.36
CA CYS A 298 -16.00 2.08 -1.86
C CYS A 298 -16.83 3.37 -1.79
N ALA A 299 -16.22 4.49 -1.37
CA ALA A 299 -16.88 5.79 -1.32
C ALA A 299 -17.33 6.25 -2.72
N ALA A 300 -16.46 6.10 -3.73
CA ALA A 300 -16.83 6.38 -5.11
C ALA A 300 -17.96 5.47 -5.60
N LEU A 301 -17.92 4.18 -5.24
CA LEU A 301 -18.94 3.21 -5.65
C LEU A 301 -20.32 3.51 -5.05
N VAL A 302 -20.43 3.82 -3.75
CA VAL A 302 -21.74 4.13 -3.16
C VAL A 302 -22.38 5.37 -3.76
N VAL A 303 -21.60 6.43 -4.00
CA VAL A 303 -22.15 7.63 -4.65
C VAL A 303 -22.56 7.31 -6.09
N ALA A 304 -21.78 6.49 -6.80
CA ALA A 304 -22.10 6.07 -8.16
C ALA A 304 -23.33 5.15 -8.26
N SER A 305 -23.60 4.32 -7.24
CA SER A 305 -24.73 3.38 -7.26
C SER A 305 -26.10 4.07 -7.24
N ILE A 306 -26.21 5.20 -6.54
CA ILE A 306 -27.42 6.03 -6.49
C ILE A 306 -27.41 7.16 -7.55
N SER A 307 -26.38 7.21 -8.37
CA SER A 307 -26.25 8.10 -9.52
C SER A 307 -26.78 7.42 -10.79
N SER A 308 -26.78 8.14 -11.91
CA SER A 308 -27.21 7.56 -13.21
C SER A 308 -26.48 6.29 -13.61
N PHE A 309 -25.25 6.05 -13.12
CA PHE A 309 -24.50 4.82 -13.40
C PHE A 309 -25.17 3.60 -12.79
N GLY A 310 -25.57 3.65 -11.52
CA GLY A 310 -26.27 2.55 -10.88
C GLY A 310 -27.76 2.47 -11.21
N VAL A 311 -28.44 3.62 -11.36
CA VAL A 311 -29.86 3.66 -11.72
C VAL A 311 -30.14 3.12 -13.13
N ASN A 312 -29.25 3.39 -14.09
CA ASN A 312 -29.35 2.85 -15.44
C ASN A 312 -28.58 1.53 -15.63
N HIS A 313 -28.04 0.96 -14.56
CA HIS A 313 -27.28 -0.29 -14.56
C HIS A 313 -26.12 -0.33 -15.57
N ASN A 314 -25.43 0.80 -15.76
CA ASN A 314 -24.24 0.89 -16.60
C ASN A 314 -23.01 0.42 -15.81
N PHE A 315 -22.60 -0.82 -16.05
CA PHE A 315 -21.53 -1.45 -15.28
C PHE A 315 -20.17 -0.79 -15.53
N THR A 316 -19.88 -0.39 -16.77
CA THR A 316 -18.63 0.29 -17.12
C THR A 316 -18.48 1.63 -16.40
N GLY A 317 -19.52 2.46 -16.38
CA GLY A 317 -19.50 3.73 -15.64
C GLY A 317 -19.42 3.53 -14.13
N MET A 318 -20.07 2.48 -13.62
CA MET A 318 -20.04 2.10 -12.21
C MET A 318 -18.64 1.67 -11.75
N CYS A 319 -17.93 0.88 -12.56
CA CYS A 319 -16.60 0.39 -12.27
C CYS A 319 -15.47 1.37 -12.65
N TYR A 320 -15.79 2.63 -12.95
CA TYR A 320 -14.82 3.68 -13.22
C TYR A 320 -13.66 3.76 -12.19
N PRO A 321 -13.88 3.78 -10.85
CA PRO A 321 -12.78 3.78 -9.89
C PRO A 321 -11.85 2.57 -10.04
N LEU A 322 -12.40 1.37 -10.29
CA LEU A 322 -11.62 0.15 -10.48
C LEU A 322 -10.83 0.17 -11.81
N LEU A 323 -11.39 0.77 -12.86
CA LEU A 323 -10.70 0.97 -14.15
C LEU A 323 -9.52 1.93 -14.00
N ILE A 324 -9.68 3.01 -13.22
CA ILE A 324 -8.59 3.93 -12.87
C ILE A 324 -7.48 3.19 -12.11
N SER A 325 -7.81 2.34 -11.14
CA SER A 325 -6.81 1.51 -10.46
C SER A 325 -6.14 0.51 -11.40
N SER A 326 -6.89 -0.07 -12.34
CA SER A 326 -6.40 -1.03 -13.32
C SER A 326 -5.35 -0.41 -14.25
N ILE A 327 -5.64 0.76 -14.82
CA ILE A 327 -4.65 1.48 -15.64
C ILE A 327 -3.48 1.99 -14.78
N GLY A 328 -3.74 2.33 -13.52
CA GLY A 328 -2.72 2.70 -12.54
C GLY A 328 -1.66 1.61 -12.35
N ILE A 329 -2.05 0.34 -12.23
CA ILE A 329 -1.12 -0.80 -12.16
C ILE A 329 -0.21 -0.83 -13.40
N ILE A 330 -0.78 -0.68 -14.59
CA ILE A 330 0.00 -0.70 -15.84
C ILE A 330 0.96 0.50 -15.93
N VAL A 331 0.50 1.69 -15.56
CA VAL A 331 1.32 2.91 -15.53
C VAL A 331 2.47 2.77 -14.54
N CYS A 332 2.20 2.28 -13.33
CA CYS A 332 3.22 2.05 -12.31
C CYS A 332 4.23 0.98 -12.77
N LEU A 333 3.79 -0.05 -13.50
CA LEU A 333 4.68 -1.07 -14.07
C LEU A 333 5.67 -0.41 -15.04
N LEU A 334 5.17 0.37 -15.99
CA LEU A 334 6.01 1.10 -16.94
C LEU A 334 6.97 2.06 -16.22
N THR A 335 6.48 2.74 -15.18
CA THR A 335 7.28 3.68 -14.38
C THR A 335 8.42 2.97 -13.64
N THR A 336 8.15 1.78 -13.09
CA THR A 336 9.12 0.95 -12.36
C THR A 336 10.30 0.56 -13.25
N LEU A 337 10.09 0.31 -14.55
CA LEU A 337 11.15 -0.02 -15.50
C LEU A 337 12.18 1.12 -15.65
N PHE A 338 11.76 2.38 -15.47
CA PHE A 338 12.68 3.51 -15.48
C PHE A 338 13.67 3.48 -14.32
N ALA A 339 13.24 3.10 -13.12
CA ALA A 339 14.14 3.00 -11.97
C ALA A 339 14.93 1.68 -11.93
N THR A 340 14.42 0.61 -12.54
CA THR A 340 15.01 -0.73 -12.39
C THR A 340 15.90 -1.17 -13.55
N ASP A 341 15.63 -0.73 -14.79
CA ASP A 341 16.30 -1.23 -15.99
C ASP A 341 16.91 -0.10 -16.85
N PHE A 342 16.27 1.07 -16.95
CA PHE A 342 16.74 2.15 -17.83
C PHE A 342 17.78 3.09 -17.20
N PHE A 343 17.79 3.21 -15.87
CA PHE A 343 18.74 4.05 -15.15
C PHE A 343 19.46 3.25 -14.06
N GLU A 344 20.76 3.49 -13.92
CA GLU A 344 21.58 2.94 -12.84
C GLU A 344 22.16 4.09 -12.01
N ILE A 345 22.03 3.95 -10.69
CA ILE A 345 22.53 4.93 -9.71
C ILE A 345 24.02 4.69 -9.48
N LYS A 346 24.82 5.74 -9.65
CA LYS A 346 26.28 5.68 -9.47
C LYS A 346 26.74 6.44 -8.24
N ALA A 347 26.00 7.48 -7.83
CA ALA A 347 26.33 8.30 -6.68
C ALA A 347 25.17 8.37 -5.68
N VAL A 348 25.48 8.52 -4.39
CA VAL A 348 24.49 8.61 -3.29
C VAL A 348 23.48 9.74 -3.53
N LYS A 349 23.94 10.89 -4.03
CA LYS A 349 23.09 12.05 -4.35
C LYS A 349 22.04 11.80 -5.44
N GLU A 350 22.12 10.68 -6.17
CA GLU A 350 21.19 10.33 -7.24
C GLU A 350 20.01 9.49 -6.73
N ILE A 351 20.03 9.04 -5.47
CA ILE A 351 18.99 8.20 -4.85
C ILE A 351 17.67 8.98 -4.71
N GLU A 352 17.66 10.11 -4.00
CA GLU A 352 16.44 10.90 -3.82
C GLU A 352 15.86 11.40 -5.17
N PRO A 353 16.67 11.94 -6.12
CA PRO A 353 16.17 12.28 -7.44
C PRO A 353 15.59 11.09 -8.21
N ALA A 354 16.14 9.88 -8.06
CA ALA A 354 15.61 8.68 -8.72
C ALA A 354 14.22 8.32 -8.18
N LEU A 355 14.02 8.37 -6.86
CA LEU A 355 12.72 8.15 -6.22
C LEU A 355 11.71 9.24 -6.60
N LYS A 356 12.11 10.51 -6.60
CA LYS A 356 11.27 11.62 -7.05
C LYS A 356 10.86 11.50 -8.51
N ARG A 357 11.76 11.06 -9.39
CA ARG A 357 11.42 10.81 -10.81
C ARG A 357 10.31 9.77 -10.95
N GLN A 358 10.24 8.76 -10.07
CA GLN A 358 9.14 7.80 -10.10
C GLN A 358 7.79 8.50 -9.89
N LEU A 359 7.68 9.38 -8.90
CA LEU A 359 6.46 10.16 -8.64
C LEU A 359 6.07 11.06 -9.82
N ILE A 360 7.05 11.74 -10.44
CA ILE A 360 6.80 12.62 -11.59
C ILE A 360 6.34 11.80 -12.81
N ILE A 361 7.07 10.72 -13.14
CA ILE A 361 6.78 9.89 -14.31
C ILE A 361 5.41 9.22 -14.14
N SER A 362 5.12 8.64 -12.98
CA SER A 362 3.82 8.02 -12.73
C SER A 362 2.69 9.04 -12.80
N THR A 363 2.87 10.26 -12.26
CA THR A 363 1.86 11.33 -12.32
C THR A 363 1.56 11.78 -13.75
N VAL A 364 2.59 11.99 -14.57
CA VAL A 364 2.41 12.41 -15.97
C VAL A 364 1.75 11.30 -16.79
N LEU A 365 2.24 10.06 -16.68
CA LEU A 365 1.66 8.91 -17.38
C LEU A 365 0.23 8.61 -16.91
N MET A 366 -0.04 8.74 -15.61
CA MET A 366 -1.37 8.50 -15.05
C MET A 366 -2.35 9.61 -15.45
N THR A 367 -1.90 10.86 -15.63
CA THR A 367 -2.77 11.93 -16.18
C THR A 367 -3.27 11.54 -17.57
N ILE A 368 -2.41 10.97 -18.42
CA ILE A 368 -2.80 10.46 -19.74
C ILE A 368 -3.72 9.23 -19.58
N GLY A 369 -3.40 8.31 -18.67
CA GLY A 369 -4.22 7.14 -18.38
C GLY A 369 -5.64 7.48 -17.93
N ILE A 370 -5.78 8.44 -17.00
CA ILE A 370 -7.08 8.95 -16.54
C ILE A 370 -7.83 9.58 -17.71
N ALA A 371 -7.18 10.40 -18.55
CA ALA A 371 -7.83 10.94 -19.73
C ALA A 371 -8.33 9.83 -20.68
N LEU A 372 -7.55 8.78 -20.91
CA LEU A 372 -8.04 7.66 -21.74
C LEU A 372 -9.26 6.99 -21.10
N VAL A 373 -9.23 6.70 -19.80
CA VAL A 373 -10.35 6.03 -19.12
C VAL A 373 -11.58 6.94 -19.06
N SER A 374 -11.45 8.24 -18.75
CA SER A 374 -12.60 9.16 -18.68
C SER A 374 -13.30 9.34 -20.03
N TRP A 375 -12.58 9.31 -21.15
CA TRP A 375 -13.19 9.44 -22.47
C TRP A 375 -13.72 8.11 -23.04
N LEU A 376 -13.15 6.97 -22.64
CA LEU A 376 -13.54 5.66 -23.15
C LEU A 376 -14.62 4.97 -22.31
N ALA A 377 -14.55 5.12 -20.97
CA ALA A 377 -15.41 4.40 -20.02
C ALA A 377 -16.60 5.22 -19.52
N LEU A 378 -16.62 6.55 -19.72
CA LEU A 378 -17.73 7.40 -19.29
C LEU A 378 -18.53 7.95 -20.49
N PRO A 379 -19.86 8.06 -20.35
CA PRO A 379 -20.68 8.75 -21.34
C PRO A 379 -20.41 10.27 -21.31
N PRO A 380 -20.65 11.01 -22.41
CA PRO A 380 -20.38 12.46 -22.49
C PRO A 380 -21.10 13.30 -21.43
N SER A 381 -22.33 12.91 -21.08
CA SER A 381 -23.15 13.51 -20.01
C SER A 381 -23.79 12.39 -19.19
N PHE A 382 -23.82 12.57 -17.88
CA PHE A 382 -24.46 11.69 -16.90
C PHE A 382 -24.91 12.51 -15.69
N THR A 383 -25.62 11.89 -14.75
CA THR A 383 -26.00 12.54 -13.48
C THR A 383 -25.29 11.92 -12.29
N ILE A 384 -24.89 12.76 -11.35
CA ILE A 384 -24.35 12.38 -10.04
C ILE A 384 -25.29 12.85 -8.94
N PHE A 385 -25.50 11.98 -7.94
CA PHE A 385 -26.29 12.30 -6.77
C PHE A 385 -25.65 13.44 -5.96
N SER A 386 -26.43 14.47 -5.66
CA SER A 386 -26.05 15.64 -4.88
C SER A 386 -27.16 16.01 -3.92
N PHE A 387 -27.13 15.42 -2.71
CA PHE A 387 -28.02 15.75 -1.59
C PHE A 387 -29.53 15.77 -1.94
N GLY A 388 -30.00 14.76 -2.68
CA GLY A 388 -31.40 14.62 -3.08
C GLY A 388 -31.71 15.10 -4.49
N GLU A 389 -30.78 15.78 -5.16
CA GLU A 389 -30.89 16.16 -6.57
C GLU A 389 -29.91 15.38 -7.45
N GLN A 390 -30.29 15.18 -8.72
CA GLN A 390 -29.42 14.57 -9.73
C GLN A 390 -28.74 15.70 -10.52
N LYS A 391 -27.47 15.95 -10.22
CA LYS A 391 -26.67 16.99 -10.87
C LYS A 391 -26.15 16.46 -12.21
N GLU A 392 -26.39 17.19 -13.30
CA GLU A 392 -25.77 16.88 -14.58
C GLU A 392 -24.26 17.17 -14.53
N VAL A 393 -23.47 16.17 -14.91
CA VAL A 393 -22.00 16.17 -14.89
C VAL A 393 -21.49 15.66 -16.23
N LYS A 394 -20.39 16.24 -16.70
CA LYS A 394 -19.73 15.82 -17.94
C LYS A 394 -18.49 14.97 -17.65
N ASN A 395 -18.12 14.11 -18.59
CA ASN A 395 -16.94 13.22 -18.45
C ASN A 395 -15.63 13.98 -18.20
N TRP A 396 -15.42 15.13 -18.84
CA TRP A 396 -14.23 15.95 -18.65
C TRP A 396 -14.18 16.61 -17.26
N GLU A 397 -15.31 16.86 -16.61
CA GLU A 397 -15.35 17.39 -15.24
C GLU A 397 -14.85 16.32 -14.26
N LEU A 398 -15.27 15.07 -14.47
CA LEU A 398 -14.84 13.94 -13.65
C LEU A 398 -13.36 13.57 -13.88
N PHE A 399 -12.86 13.78 -15.10
CA PHE A 399 -11.41 13.76 -15.37
C PHE A 399 -10.66 14.75 -14.48
N PHE A 400 -11.11 16.02 -14.41
CA PHE A 400 -10.47 17.02 -13.55
C PHE A 400 -10.58 16.69 -12.06
N CYS A 401 -11.68 16.10 -11.60
CA CYS A 401 -11.81 15.65 -10.21
C CYS A 401 -10.68 14.67 -9.82
N VAL A 402 -10.43 13.65 -10.65
CA VAL A 402 -9.36 12.67 -10.39
C VAL A 402 -7.98 13.28 -10.61
N ALA A 403 -7.82 14.08 -11.68
CA ALA A 403 -6.53 14.71 -11.99
C ALA A 403 -6.09 15.69 -10.90
N ILE A 404 -6.99 16.51 -10.35
CA ILE A 404 -6.64 17.43 -9.25
C ILE A 404 -6.17 16.64 -8.03
N GLY A 405 -6.81 15.52 -7.68
CA GLY A 405 -6.35 14.64 -6.61
C GLY A 405 -4.94 14.06 -6.87
N LEU A 406 -4.69 13.59 -8.10
CA LEU A 406 -3.38 13.08 -8.51
C LEU A 406 -2.28 14.15 -8.40
N TRP A 407 -2.52 15.34 -8.93
CA TRP A 407 -1.55 16.45 -8.90
C TRP A 407 -1.38 17.02 -7.50
N ALA A 408 -2.43 17.04 -6.67
CA ALA A 408 -2.32 17.39 -5.26
C ALA A 408 -1.38 16.42 -4.53
N GLY A 409 -1.46 15.11 -4.80
CA GLY A 409 -0.51 14.12 -4.29
C GLY A 409 0.94 14.41 -4.68
N LEU A 410 1.19 14.83 -5.92
CA LEU A 410 2.53 15.24 -6.37
C LEU A 410 3.02 16.50 -5.62
N VAL A 411 2.16 17.50 -5.46
CA VAL A 411 2.49 18.72 -4.71
C VAL A 411 2.82 18.38 -3.25
N ILE A 412 2.02 17.54 -2.60
CA ILE A 412 2.30 17.04 -1.25
C ILE A 412 3.68 16.37 -1.22
N GLY A 413 3.98 15.46 -2.16
CA GLY A 413 5.28 14.80 -2.23
C GLY A 413 6.47 15.75 -2.35
N PHE A 414 6.37 16.79 -3.17
CA PHE A 414 7.44 17.81 -3.32
C PHE A 414 7.60 18.68 -2.07
N VAL A 415 6.49 19.08 -1.44
CA VAL A 415 6.53 19.87 -0.22
C VAL A 415 7.10 19.03 0.92
N THR A 416 6.68 17.77 1.06
CA THR A 416 7.23 16.83 2.05
C THR A 416 8.72 16.61 1.83
N GLU A 417 9.18 16.38 0.60
CA GLU A 417 10.62 16.25 0.29
C GLU A 417 11.41 17.49 0.75
N TYR A 418 10.92 18.70 0.46
CA TYR A 418 11.58 19.95 0.86
C TYR A 418 11.73 20.09 2.38
N PHE A 419 10.74 19.66 3.16
CA PHE A 419 10.77 19.75 4.63
C PHE A 419 11.42 18.55 5.34
N THR A 420 11.74 17.46 4.62
CA THR A 420 12.26 16.22 5.24
C THR A 420 13.61 15.74 4.70
N SER A 421 14.03 16.15 3.50
CA SER A 421 15.37 15.82 2.97
C SER A 421 16.45 16.75 3.51
N ASN A 422 17.60 16.17 3.87
CA ASN A 422 18.79 16.91 4.32
C ASN A 422 19.50 17.67 3.19
N ALA A 423 19.04 17.54 1.93
CA ALA A 423 19.53 18.32 0.80
C ALA A 423 19.04 19.78 0.81
N TYR A 424 17.99 20.09 1.59
CA TYR A 424 17.34 21.40 1.61
C TYR A 424 17.57 22.15 2.93
N SER A 425 17.37 23.47 2.87
CA SER A 425 17.63 24.35 4.02
C SER A 425 16.84 24.02 5.27
N PRO A 426 15.54 23.62 5.26
CA PRO A 426 14.80 23.40 6.51
C PRO A 426 15.46 22.35 7.41
N VAL A 427 15.88 21.22 6.84
CA VAL A 427 16.54 20.14 7.60
C VAL A 427 17.99 20.49 7.93
N GLN A 428 18.69 21.24 7.06
CA GLN A 428 20.03 21.74 7.34
C GLN A 428 20.02 22.73 8.52
N ASP A 429 19.01 23.58 8.62
CA ASP A 429 18.82 24.53 9.72
C ASP A 429 18.50 23.79 11.04
N VAL A 430 17.68 22.72 10.98
CA VAL A 430 17.45 21.83 12.14
C VAL A 430 18.76 21.19 12.59
N ALA A 431 19.62 20.73 11.67
CA ALA A 431 20.93 20.17 12.00
C ALA A 431 21.90 21.23 12.54
N ASP A 432 21.93 22.45 11.99
CA ASP A 432 22.78 23.53 12.51
C ASP A 432 22.35 23.98 13.91
N SER A 433 21.05 23.96 14.21
CA SER A 433 20.54 24.30 15.54
C SER A 433 21.08 23.37 16.65
N CYS A 434 21.48 22.13 16.33
CA CYS A 434 22.13 21.20 17.27
C CYS A 434 23.41 21.77 17.91
N ARG A 435 24.06 22.76 17.28
CA ARG A 435 25.24 23.45 17.83
C ARG A 435 24.95 24.17 19.15
N THR A 436 23.67 24.44 19.44
CA THR A 436 23.21 25.10 20.67
C THR A 436 22.49 24.15 21.63
N GLY A 437 22.50 22.83 21.35
CA GLY A 437 21.95 21.79 22.20
C GLY A 437 20.63 21.20 21.70
N ALA A 438 20.12 20.19 22.41
CA ALA A 438 18.91 19.46 22.01
C ALA A 438 17.63 20.31 22.07
N ALA A 439 17.56 21.27 23.00
CA ALA A 439 16.36 22.09 23.18
C ALA A 439 16.03 22.94 21.95
N THR A 440 17.04 23.57 21.34
CA THR A 440 16.86 24.35 20.11
C THR A 440 16.54 23.46 18.92
N ASN A 441 17.18 22.30 18.81
CA ASN A 441 16.84 21.31 17.79
C ASN A 441 15.35 20.89 17.81
N VAL A 442 14.81 20.58 18.99
CA VAL A 442 13.39 20.24 19.15
C VAL A 442 12.49 21.43 18.80
N ILE A 443 12.85 22.65 19.18
CA ILE A 443 12.06 23.86 18.87
C ILE A 443 12.02 24.11 17.35
N PHE A 444 13.17 24.06 16.67
CA PHE A 444 13.24 24.25 15.23
C PHE A 444 12.44 23.17 14.49
N TRP A 445 12.62 21.90 14.86
CA TRP A 445 11.88 20.79 14.27
C TRP A 445 10.35 20.95 14.46
N ALA A 446 9.91 21.26 15.68
CA ALA A 446 8.49 21.48 15.96
C ALA A 446 7.93 22.69 15.18
N CYS A 447 8.71 23.75 15.01
CA CYS A 447 8.29 24.93 14.24
C CYS A 447 8.17 24.65 12.74
N PHE A 448 8.98 23.75 12.17
CA PHE A 448 8.84 23.36 10.77
C PHE A 448 7.70 22.36 10.53
N GLY A 449 7.33 21.59 11.56
CA GLY A 449 6.19 20.66 11.49
C GLY A 449 4.82 21.32 11.62
N LEU A 450 4.75 22.51 12.22
CA LEU A 450 3.55 23.34 12.38
C LEU A 450 3.39 24.29 11.20
#